data_AF-A0A3B9KQB4-F1
#
_entry.id   AF-A0A3B9KQB4-F1
#
_cell.length_a   1.000
_cell.length_b   1.000
_cell.length_c   1.000
_cell.angle_alpha   90.00
_cell.angle_beta   90.00
_cell.angle_gamma   90.00
#
_symmetry.space_group_name_H-M   'P 1'
#
loop_
_entity.id
_entity.type
_entity.pdbx_description
1 polymer ?
#
loop_
_entity_poly.entity_id
_entity_poly.type
_entity_poly.pdbx_seq_one_letter_code
_entity_poly.pdbx_strand_id
1 'polypeptide(L)'
;VTFNSPLKLIVNPLATQLAELLNKNPVLIVILALIFLFIALRYIVVVLKSVFINKAENFFDKVIFKSTFTALAFGLILTVLVQSSSITTSLIVPIVGSGILTLYQVFPYTVGANIGTTITAILASLVTGKTEALIVAFAHFMFNVSGAVLILSVPFLRNIPLWGAKKFSELVYNNRYISILFLLIFFFIIPLLVIFLSR
;
A
#
# COMPACT_ATOMS: atom_id res chain seq x y z
N VAL A 1 21.39 -24.68 -9.27
CA VAL A 1 20.98 -25.08 -7.90
C VAL A 1 19.53 -24.66 -7.71
N THR A 2 18.58 -25.58 -7.71
CA THR A 2 17.17 -25.27 -7.44
C THR A 2 17.04 -24.92 -5.96
N PHE A 3 16.92 -23.62 -5.66
CA PHE A 3 16.67 -23.15 -4.30
C PHE A 3 15.26 -23.59 -3.89
N ASN A 4 15.16 -24.68 -3.13
CA ASN A 4 13.91 -25.09 -2.50
C ASN A 4 13.62 -24.11 -1.37
N SER A 5 12.80 -23.11 -1.67
CA SER A 5 12.33 -22.14 -0.67
C SER A 5 11.80 -22.89 0.57
N PRO A 6 12.30 -22.60 1.78
CA PRO A 6 11.80 -23.21 3.02
C PRO A 6 10.29 -23.06 3.17
N LEU A 7 9.74 -21.95 2.65
CA LEU A 7 8.30 -21.71 2.60
C LEU A 7 7.58 -22.71 1.68
N LYS A 8 8.13 -22.97 0.48
CA LYS A 8 7.54 -23.95 -0.46
C LYS A 8 7.56 -25.36 0.11
N LEU A 9 8.57 -25.72 0.92
CA LEU A 9 8.60 -27.02 1.59
C LEU A 9 7.46 -27.19 2.61
N ILE A 10 7.06 -26.11 3.28
CA ILE A 10 5.96 -26.11 4.25
C ILE A 10 4.60 -26.02 3.53
N VAL A 11 4.49 -25.18 2.51
CA VAL A 11 3.22 -24.86 1.85
C VAL A 11 2.83 -25.89 0.79
N ASN A 12 3.78 -26.43 0.02
CA ASN A 12 3.45 -27.33 -1.10
C ASN A 12 2.69 -28.59 -0.67
N PRO A 13 3.08 -29.33 0.40
CA PRO A 13 2.35 -30.53 0.81
C PRO A 13 0.89 -30.24 1.15
N LEU A 14 0.65 -29.13 1.87
CA LEU A 14 -0.69 -28.69 2.24
C LEU A 14 -1.50 -28.25 1.01
N ALA A 15 -0.88 -27.50 0.10
CA ALA A 15 -1.51 -27.04 -1.13
C ALA A 15 -1.87 -28.22 -2.05
N THR A 16 -1.01 -29.23 -2.16
CA THR A 16 -1.29 -30.44 -2.96
C THR A 16 -2.41 -31.27 -2.36
N GLN A 17 -2.44 -31.44 -1.02
CA GLN A 17 -3.52 -32.14 -0.33
C GLN A 17 -4.87 -31.43 -0.51
N LEU A 18 -4.89 -30.11 -0.38
CA LEU A 18 -6.09 -29.31 -0.64
C LEU A 18 -6.55 -29.40 -2.11
N ALA A 19 -5.61 -29.40 -3.06
CA ALA A 19 -5.94 -29.55 -4.47
C ALA A 19 -6.50 -30.95 -4.79
N GLU A 20 -5.99 -31.99 -4.13
CA GLU A 20 -6.52 -33.36 -4.26
C GLU A 20 -7.92 -33.49 -3.66
N LEU A 21 -8.18 -32.92 -2.48
CA LEU A 21 -9.52 -32.88 -1.87
C LEU A 21 -10.56 -32.17 -2.76
N LEU A 22 -10.11 -31.18 -3.54
CA LEU A 22 -10.95 -30.44 -4.49
C LEU A 22 -11.03 -31.08 -5.89
N ASN A 23 -10.61 -32.34 -6.04
CA ASN A 23 -10.56 -33.06 -7.32
C ASN A 23 -9.78 -32.31 -8.41
N LYS A 24 -8.79 -31.49 -8.02
CA LYS A 24 -8.02 -30.61 -8.92
C LYS A 24 -8.90 -29.69 -9.79
N ASN A 25 -10.12 -29.39 -9.34
CA ASN A 25 -11.00 -28.48 -10.07
C ASN A 25 -10.43 -27.05 -10.01
N PRO A 26 -10.05 -26.46 -11.16
CA PRO A 26 -9.33 -25.19 -11.19
C PRO A 26 -10.16 -24.03 -10.62
N VAL A 27 -11.48 -24.04 -10.82
CA VAL A 27 -12.36 -22.97 -10.33
C VAL A 27 -12.44 -23.00 -8.81
N LEU A 28 -12.64 -24.19 -8.22
CA LEU A 28 -12.72 -24.34 -6.76
C LEU A 28 -11.40 -23.98 -6.08
N ILE A 29 -10.26 -24.37 -6.68
CA ILE A 29 -8.93 -24.04 -6.17
C ILE A 29 -8.70 -22.53 -6.17
N VAL A 30 -9.05 -21.83 -7.25
CA VAL A 30 -8.91 -20.37 -7.32
C VAL A 30 -9.80 -19.67 -6.30
N ILE A 31 -11.05 -20.11 -6.15
CA ILE A 31 -11.97 -19.54 -5.15
C ILE A 31 -11.40 -19.73 -3.73
N LEU A 32 -10.96 -20.94 -3.39
CA LEU A 32 -10.40 -21.25 -2.06
C LEU A 32 -9.09 -20.47 -1.81
N ALA A 33 -8.23 -20.36 -2.82
CA ALA A 33 -7.00 -19.58 -2.74
C ALA A 33 -7.28 -18.09 -2.51
N LEU A 34 -8.29 -17.53 -3.19
CA LEU A 34 -8.72 -16.14 -2.97
C LEU A 34 -9.25 -15.97 -1.54
N ILE A 35 -10.08 -16.89 -1.03
CA ILE A 35 -10.58 -16.84 0.35
C ILE A 35 -9.41 -16.83 1.34
N PHE A 36 -8.44 -17.76 1.21
CA PHE A 36 -7.27 -17.80 2.08
C PHE A 36 -6.41 -16.54 1.97
N LEU A 37 -6.24 -16.01 0.76
CA LEU A 37 -5.54 -14.75 0.54
C LEU A 37 -6.20 -13.61 1.33
N PHE A 38 -7.52 -13.43 1.21
CA PHE A 38 -8.24 -12.39 1.95
C PHE A 38 -8.18 -12.58 3.46
N ILE A 39 -8.28 -13.83 3.94
CA ILE A 39 -8.13 -14.15 5.37
C ILE A 39 -6.73 -13.76 5.86
N ALA A 40 -5.67 -14.14 5.13
CA ALA A 40 -4.29 -13.82 5.47
C ALA A 40 -4.07 -12.30 5.50
N LEU A 41 -4.54 -11.58 4.47
CA LEU A 41 -4.45 -10.12 4.41
C LEU A 41 -5.17 -9.46 5.60
N ARG A 42 -6.36 -9.96 5.97
CA ARG A 42 -7.09 -9.47 7.16
C ARG A 42 -6.31 -9.69 8.45
N TYR A 43 -5.75 -10.88 8.67
CA TYR A 43 -4.97 -11.17 9.88
C TYR A 43 -3.70 -10.34 9.97
N ILE A 44 -3.00 -10.13 8.84
CA ILE A 44 -1.85 -9.21 8.78
C ILE A 44 -2.25 -7.82 9.25
N VAL A 45 -3.39 -7.29 8.77
CA VAL A 45 -3.89 -5.98 9.21
C VAL A 45 -4.20 -5.97 10.71
N VAL A 46 -4.86 -6.99 11.25
CA VAL A 46 -5.24 -7.06 12.67
C VAL A 46 -4.00 -7.13 13.58
N VAL A 47 -3.07 -8.03 13.28
CA VAL A 47 -1.84 -8.20 14.06
C VAL A 47 -1.00 -6.93 14.01
N LEU A 48 -0.86 -6.34 12.83
CA LEU A 48 -0.06 -5.14 12.65
C LEU A 48 -0.69 -3.94 13.37
N LYS A 49 -2.02 -3.78 13.36
CA LYS A 49 -2.72 -2.80 14.21
C LYS A 49 -2.45 -3.01 15.70
N SER A 50 -2.51 -4.26 16.18
CA SER A 50 -2.23 -4.59 17.58
C SER A 50 -0.80 -4.23 18.00
N VAL A 51 0.19 -4.50 17.12
CA VAL A 51 1.59 -4.14 17.36
C VAL A 51 1.78 -2.62 17.41
N PHE A 52 1.12 -1.88 16.53
CA PHE A 52 1.21 -0.42 16.45
C PHE A 52 0.54 0.27 17.64
N ILE A 53 -0.64 -0.19 18.08
CA ILE A 53 -1.39 0.41 19.20
C ILE A 53 -0.68 0.16 20.55
N ASN A 54 -0.15 -1.04 20.79
CA ASN A 54 0.44 -1.41 22.08
C ASN A 54 1.86 -0.84 22.31
N LYS A 55 2.50 -0.25 21.29
CA LYS A 55 3.85 0.36 21.38
C LYS A 55 3.86 1.85 21.00
N ALA A 56 2.68 2.47 20.88
CA ALA A 56 2.46 3.72 20.13
C ALA A 56 3.11 4.97 20.73
N GLU A 57 3.04 5.20 22.05
CA GLU A 57 3.20 6.57 22.56
C GLU A 57 4.64 7.10 22.57
N ASN A 58 5.66 6.24 22.67
CA ASN A 58 7.05 6.72 22.85
C ASN A 58 8.01 6.33 21.73
N PHE A 59 7.78 5.20 21.03
CA PHE A 59 8.72 4.73 20.00
C PHE A 59 8.46 5.37 18.63
N PHE A 60 7.19 5.52 18.26
CA PHE A 60 6.83 6.02 16.94
C PHE A 60 7.13 7.51 16.78
N ASP A 61 6.73 8.34 17.75
CA ASP A 61 6.95 9.79 17.69
C ASP A 61 8.43 10.16 17.76
N LYS A 62 9.21 9.49 18.63
CA LYS A 62 10.61 9.87 18.89
C LYS A 62 11.60 9.28 17.89
N VAL A 63 11.30 8.15 17.25
CA VAL A 63 12.26 7.42 16.40
C VAL A 63 11.81 7.37 14.95
N ILE A 64 10.58 6.91 14.70
CA ILE A 64 10.11 6.63 13.34
C ILE A 64 9.66 7.91 12.62
N PHE A 65 8.84 8.73 13.29
CA PHE A 65 8.23 9.92 12.72
C PHE A 65 8.94 11.24 13.07
N LYS A 66 10.17 11.15 13.60
CA LYS A 66 11.01 12.31 13.95
C LYS A 66 11.46 13.12 12.74
N SER A 67 11.71 12.46 11.61
CA SER A 67 12.23 13.10 10.40
C SER A 67 11.49 12.63 9.15
N THR A 68 11.48 13.48 8.11
CA THR A 68 10.93 13.13 6.79
C THR A 68 11.55 11.85 6.25
N PHE A 69 12.87 11.69 6.41
CA PHE A 69 13.60 10.54 5.88
C PHE A 69 13.25 9.24 6.62
N THR A 70 13.22 9.25 7.95
CA THR A 70 12.88 8.05 8.75
C THR A 70 11.44 7.62 8.51
N ALA A 71 10.50 8.57 8.42
CA ALA A 71 9.09 8.28 8.14
C ALA A 71 8.93 7.68 6.73
N LEU A 72 9.58 8.27 5.71
CA LEU A 72 9.58 7.76 4.34
C LEU A 72 10.18 6.35 4.26
N ALA A 73 11.36 6.15 4.84
CA ALA A 73 12.03 4.85 4.84
C ALA A 73 11.15 3.78 5.52
N PHE A 74 10.50 4.12 6.63
CA PHE A 74 9.61 3.20 7.31
C PHE A 74 8.40 2.81 6.47
N GLY A 75 7.74 3.76 5.80
CA GLY A 75 6.61 3.47 4.90
C GLY A 75 7.01 2.63 3.69
N LEU A 76 8.20 2.90 3.13
CA LEU A 76 8.78 2.11 2.05
C LEU A 76 9.05 0.67 2.50
N ILE A 77 9.82 0.48 3.57
CA ILE A 77 10.20 -0.83 4.08
C ILE A 77 8.94 -1.63 4.44
N LEU A 78 7.99 -1.02 5.16
CA LEU A 78 6.77 -1.70 5.55
C LEU A 78 5.96 -2.14 4.33
N THR A 79 5.87 -1.30 3.29
CA THR A 79 5.18 -1.67 2.05
C THR A 79 5.91 -2.75 1.28
N VAL A 80 7.24 -2.75 1.23
CA VAL A 80 8.02 -3.82 0.59
C VAL A 80 7.82 -5.15 1.33
N LEU A 81 7.75 -5.14 2.65
CA LEU A 81 7.54 -6.35 3.44
C LEU A 81 6.10 -6.88 3.29
N VAL A 82 5.11 -6.01 3.37
CA VAL A 82 3.69 -6.37 3.31
C VAL A 82 3.20 -6.55 1.87
N GLN A 83 3.92 -5.99 0.89
CA GLN A 83 3.56 -5.95 -0.54
C GLN A 83 2.20 -5.28 -0.80
N SER A 84 1.74 -4.40 0.11
CA SER A 84 0.47 -3.68 -0.03
C SER A 84 0.54 -2.30 0.61
N SER A 85 0.56 -1.25 -0.22
CA SER A 85 0.53 0.13 0.25
C SER A 85 -0.81 0.50 0.88
N SER A 86 -1.92 -0.13 0.48
CA SER A 86 -3.23 0.05 1.12
C SER A 86 -3.22 -0.45 2.56
N ILE A 87 -2.58 -1.58 2.85
CA ILE A 87 -2.41 -2.05 4.23
C ILE A 87 -1.50 -1.09 4.99
N THR A 88 -0.32 -0.75 4.45
CA THR A 88 0.62 0.20 5.07
C THR A 88 -0.08 1.50 5.47
N THR A 89 -0.75 2.17 4.52
CA THR A 89 -1.42 3.45 4.77
C THR A 89 -2.61 3.31 5.73
N SER A 90 -3.38 2.23 5.68
CA SER A 90 -4.52 2.02 6.59
C SER A 90 -4.13 1.81 8.06
N LEU A 91 -2.89 1.42 8.34
CA LEU A 91 -2.40 1.24 9.71
C LEU A 91 -2.17 2.55 10.44
N ILE A 92 -1.78 3.59 9.71
CA ILE A 92 -1.49 4.89 10.31
C ILE A 92 -2.76 5.70 10.59
N VAL A 93 -3.85 5.41 9.86
CA VAL A 93 -5.11 6.14 9.97
C VAL A 93 -5.67 6.17 11.40
N PRO A 94 -5.76 5.06 12.16
CA PRO A 94 -6.25 5.11 13.54
C PRO A 94 -5.35 5.94 14.48
N ILE A 95 -4.04 5.94 14.26
CA ILE A 95 -3.06 6.66 15.10
C ILE A 95 -3.14 8.17 14.84
N VAL A 96 -3.37 8.55 13.58
CA VAL A 96 -3.67 9.93 13.22
C VAL A 96 -5.04 10.34 13.78
N GLY A 97 -6.03 9.45 13.69
CA GLY A 97 -7.37 9.67 14.22
C GLY A 97 -7.42 9.82 15.75
N SER A 98 -6.50 9.18 16.48
CA SER A 98 -6.35 9.34 17.93
C SER A 98 -5.50 10.56 18.33
N GLY A 99 -4.96 11.31 17.36
CA GLY A 99 -4.17 12.52 17.61
C GLY A 99 -2.72 12.28 18.04
N ILE A 100 -2.24 11.03 18.07
CA ILE A 100 -0.85 10.71 18.41
C ILE A 100 0.09 11.24 17.31
N LEU A 101 -0.28 11.01 16.05
CA LEU A 101 0.47 11.50 14.90
C LEU A 101 -0.32 12.54 14.12
N THR A 102 0.38 13.57 13.64
CA THR A 102 -0.22 14.58 12.76
C THR A 102 -0.16 14.14 11.29
N LEU A 103 -1.05 14.70 10.47
CA LEU A 103 -1.02 14.53 9.00
C LEU A 103 0.36 14.87 8.40
N TYR A 104 1.02 15.90 8.93
CA TYR A 104 2.34 16.33 8.49
C TYR A 104 3.42 15.28 8.75
N GLN A 105 3.38 14.60 9.92
CA GLN A 105 4.33 13.55 10.27
C GLN A 105 4.15 12.29 9.41
N VAL A 106 2.91 11.94 9.06
CA VAL A 106 2.61 10.71 8.32
C VAL A 106 2.65 10.86 6.79
N PHE A 107 2.72 12.10 6.30
CA PHE A 107 2.79 12.35 4.85
C PHE A 107 4.04 11.73 4.20
N PRO A 108 5.28 11.93 4.71
CA PRO A 108 6.46 11.27 4.17
C PRO A 108 6.37 9.74 4.21
N TYR A 109 5.75 9.17 5.25
CA TYR A 109 5.47 7.74 5.34
C TYR A 109 4.55 7.23 4.22
N THR A 110 3.51 8.00 3.90
CA THR A 110 2.60 7.68 2.80
C THR A 110 3.31 7.75 1.45
N VAL A 111 4.18 8.74 1.25
CA VAL A 111 5.04 8.84 0.04
C VAL A 111 5.99 7.64 -0.05
N GLY A 112 6.60 7.24 1.07
CA GLY A 112 7.43 6.04 1.15
C GLY A 112 6.67 4.77 0.76
N ALA A 113 5.43 4.63 1.23
CA ALA A 113 4.56 3.51 0.87
C ALA A 113 4.27 3.45 -0.65
N ASN A 114 4.12 4.61 -1.29
CA ASN A 114 3.96 4.67 -2.75
C ASN A 114 5.22 4.17 -3.48
N ILE A 115 6.41 4.64 -3.08
CA ILE A 115 7.69 4.14 -3.62
C ILE A 115 7.80 2.63 -3.41
N GLY A 116 7.46 2.12 -2.22
CA GLY A 116 7.52 0.69 -1.90
C GLY A 116 6.68 -0.18 -2.86
N THR A 117 5.55 0.33 -3.36
CA THR A 117 4.69 -0.40 -4.33
C THR A 117 5.41 -0.64 -5.65
N THR A 118 6.31 0.26 -6.07
CA THR A 118 7.08 0.10 -7.31
C THR A 118 8.16 -0.99 -7.20
N ILE A 119 8.62 -1.30 -6.00
CA ILE A 119 9.52 -2.44 -5.75
C ILE A 119 8.82 -3.76 -6.06
N THR A 120 7.51 -3.88 -5.78
CA THR A 120 6.71 -5.05 -6.17
C THR A 120 6.75 -5.27 -7.68
N ALA A 121 6.60 -4.20 -8.47
CA ALA A 121 6.68 -4.29 -9.92
C ALA A 121 8.07 -4.72 -10.41
N ILE A 122 9.14 -4.21 -9.77
CA ILE A 122 10.51 -4.64 -10.07
C ILE A 122 10.67 -6.14 -9.77
N LEU A 123 10.28 -6.60 -8.58
CA LEU A 123 10.38 -8.02 -8.22
C LEU A 123 9.57 -8.91 -9.18
N ALA A 124 8.35 -8.51 -9.53
CA ALA A 124 7.52 -9.22 -10.50
C ALA A 124 8.20 -9.27 -11.88
N SER A 125 8.77 -8.16 -12.36
CA SER A 125 9.45 -8.10 -13.66
C SER A 125 10.66 -9.04 -13.73
N LEU A 126 11.43 -9.16 -12.63
CA LEU A 126 12.58 -10.06 -12.55
C LEU A 126 12.18 -11.54 -12.67
N VAL A 127 11.01 -11.91 -12.15
CA VAL A 127 10.47 -13.27 -12.28
C VAL A 127 10.09 -13.59 -13.73
N THR A 128 9.65 -12.60 -14.51
CA THR A 128 9.29 -12.83 -15.92
C THR A 128 10.49 -13.06 -16.83
N GLY A 129 11.68 -12.59 -16.44
CA GLY A 129 12.89 -12.63 -17.26
C GLY A 129 12.85 -11.75 -18.52
N LYS A 130 11.83 -10.90 -18.68
CA LYS A 130 11.64 -10.02 -19.84
C LYS A 130 12.23 -8.64 -19.60
N THR A 131 13.15 -8.21 -20.47
CA THR A 131 13.81 -6.90 -20.34
C THR A 131 12.81 -5.76 -20.45
N GLU A 132 11.77 -5.88 -21.27
CA GLU A 132 10.73 -4.85 -21.44
C GLU A 132 9.95 -4.63 -20.13
N ALA A 133 9.62 -5.71 -19.42
CA ALA A 133 8.94 -5.64 -18.13
C ALA A 133 9.81 -4.93 -17.08
N LEU A 134 11.13 -5.21 -17.09
CA LEU A 134 12.09 -4.57 -16.19
C LEU A 134 12.24 -3.07 -16.48
N ILE A 135 12.33 -2.69 -17.77
CA ILE A 135 12.41 -1.27 -18.18
C ILE A 135 11.18 -0.51 -17.69
N VAL A 136 9.98 -1.04 -17.90
CA VAL A 136 8.72 -0.39 -17.45
C VAL A 136 8.66 -0.30 -15.93
N ALA A 137 9.01 -1.38 -15.21
CA ALA A 137 9.03 -1.37 -13.75
C ALA A 137 10.04 -0.35 -13.20
N PHE A 138 11.23 -0.26 -13.81
CA PHE A 138 12.26 0.68 -13.39
C PHE A 138 11.90 2.13 -13.72
N ALA A 139 11.29 2.39 -14.88
CA ALA A 139 10.75 3.71 -15.22
C ALA A 139 9.69 4.15 -14.20
N HIS A 140 8.79 3.23 -13.79
CA HIS A 140 7.79 3.50 -12.77
C HIS A 140 8.41 3.80 -11.39
N PHE A 141 9.43 3.04 -10.99
CA PHE A 141 10.20 3.30 -9.77
C PHE A 141 10.87 4.68 -9.81
N MET A 142 11.56 5.00 -10.91
CA MET A 142 12.26 6.28 -11.06
C MET A 142 11.31 7.48 -11.08
N PHE A 143 10.16 7.35 -11.74
CA PHE A 143 9.10 8.37 -11.69
C PHE A 143 8.61 8.63 -10.26
N ASN A 144 8.38 7.58 -9.47
CA ASN A 144 7.94 7.72 -8.09
C ASN A 144 9.02 8.32 -7.18
N VAL A 145 10.28 7.88 -7.32
CA VAL A 145 11.40 8.40 -6.53
C VAL A 145 11.64 9.87 -6.87
N SER A 146 11.70 10.23 -8.15
CA SER A 146 11.88 11.62 -8.57
C SER A 146 10.73 12.52 -8.10
N GLY A 147 9.49 12.08 -8.25
CA GLY A 147 8.31 12.78 -7.74
C GLY A 147 8.34 12.95 -6.22
N ALA A 148 8.74 11.92 -5.48
CA ALA A 148 8.89 11.99 -4.02
C ALA A 148 9.96 12.99 -3.59
N VAL A 149 11.14 12.96 -4.24
CA VAL A 149 12.22 13.91 -3.97
C VAL A 149 11.76 15.34 -4.26
N LEU A 150 11.11 15.57 -5.40
CA LEU A 150 10.59 16.87 -5.80
C LEU A 150 9.54 17.40 -4.83
N ILE A 151 8.54 16.58 -4.47
CA ILE A 151 7.44 16.98 -3.58
C ILE A 151 7.94 17.21 -2.15
N LEU A 152 8.83 16.35 -1.63
CA LEU A 152 9.27 16.44 -0.23
C LEU A 152 10.36 17.50 0.00
N SER A 153 11.18 17.78 -1.02
CA SER A 153 12.26 18.75 -0.91
C SER A 153 11.79 20.19 -1.11
N VAL A 154 10.74 20.41 -1.91
CA VAL A 154 10.18 21.74 -2.17
C VAL A 154 9.00 22.00 -1.22
N PRO A 155 9.15 22.89 -0.21
CA PRO A 155 8.13 23.09 0.82
C PRO A 155 6.76 23.51 0.26
N PHE A 156 6.76 24.33 -0.79
CA PHE A 156 5.55 24.74 -1.49
C PHE A 156 4.77 23.54 -2.05
N LEU A 157 5.45 22.63 -2.75
CA LEU A 157 4.82 21.44 -3.33
C LEU A 157 4.35 20.46 -2.25
N ARG A 158 5.13 20.30 -1.17
CA ARG A 158 4.74 19.50 -0.01
C ARG A 158 3.43 19.98 0.62
N ASN A 159 3.21 21.29 0.66
CA ASN A 159 2.05 21.87 1.32
C ASN A 159 0.76 21.72 0.51
N ILE A 160 0.82 21.54 -0.81
CA ILE A 160 -0.37 21.40 -1.67
C ILE A 160 -1.20 20.16 -1.29
N PRO A 161 -0.65 18.92 -1.24
CA PRO A 161 -1.41 17.74 -0.82
C PRO A 161 -1.91 17.84 0.62
N LEU A 162 -1.10 18.38 1.53
CA LEU A 162 -1.43 18.52 2.95
C LEU A 162 -2.61 19.49 3.16
N TRP A 163 -2.60 20.62 2.45
CA TRP A 163 -3.70 21.57 2.44
C TRP A 163 -4.97 20.94 1.85
N GLY A 164 -4.85 20.24 0.72
CA GLY A 164 -5.98 19.57 0.06
C GLY A 164 -6.61 18.51 0.96
N ALA A 165 -5.80 17.69 1.62
CA ALA A 165 -6.26 16.68 2.57
C ALA A 165 -6.97 17.32 3.77
N LYS A 166 -6.42 18.39 4.35
CA LYS A 166 -7.04 19.10 5.48
C LYS A 166 -8.38 19.72 5.08
N LYS A 167 -8.43 20.45 3.96
CA LYS A 167 -9.66 21.05 3.45
C LYS A 167 -10.72 20.02 3.11
N PHE A 168 -10.32 18.92 2.47
CA PHE A 168 -11.22 17.81 2.20
C PHE A 168 -11.77 17.20 3.49
N SER A 169 -10.93 17.00 4.51
CA SER A 169 -11.41 16.49 5.81
C SER A 169 -12.38 17.44 6.51
N GLU A 170 -12.17 18.76 6.42
CA GLU A 170 -13.09 19.77 6.97
C GLU A 170 -14.47 19.72 6.27
N LEU A 171 -14.48 19.56 4.95
CA LEU A 171 -15.72 19.41 4.18
C LEU A 171 -16.47 18.13 4.56
N VAL A 172 -15.75 17.00 4.61
CA VAL A 172 -16.32 15.69 4.95
C VAL A 172 -16.85 15.65 6.38
N TYR A 173 -16.17 16.31 7.31
CA TYR A 173 -16.62 16.42 8.70
C TYR A 173 -18.01 17.07 8.81
N ASN A 174 -18.27 18.10 8.00
CA ASN A 174 -19.56 18.79 7.96
C ASN A 174 -20.64 18.01 7.18
N ASN A 175 -20.24 17.26 6.15
CA ASN A 175 -21.17 16.46 5.35
C ASN A 175 -20.51 15.18 4.82
N ARG A 176 -20.83 14.05 5.46
CA ARG A 176 -20.31 12.71 5.09
C ARG A 176 -20.62 12.29 3.65
N TYR A 177 -21.66 12.83 3.02
CA TYR A 177 -21.99 12.51 1.63
C TYR A 177 -20.95 13.04 0.64
N ILE A 178 -20.14 14.03 1.03
CA ILE A 178 -19.04 14.56 0.21
C ILE A 178 -18.01 13.47 -0.07
N SER A 179 -17.70 12.57 0.89
CA SER A 179 -16.79 11.44 0.62
C SER A 179 -17.35 10.48 -0.42
N ILE A 180 -18.65 10.17 -0.36
CA ILE A 180 -19.31 9.28 -1.32
C ILE A 180 -19.30 9.92 -2.71
N LEU A 181 -19.66 11.20 -2.80
CA LEU A 181 -19.65 11.94 -4.06
C LEU A 181 -18.24 12.03 -4.66
N PHE A 182 -17.23 12.32 -3.84
CA PHE A 182 -15.83 12.34 -4.26
C PHE A 182 -15.40 10.99 -4.87
N LEU A 183 -15.73 9.88 -4.20
CA LEU A 183 -15.42 8.54 -4.70
C LEU A 183 -16.14 8.27 -6.04
N LEU A 184 -17.43 8.56 -6.13
CA LEU A 184 -18.20 8.37 -7.37
C LEU A 184 -17.63 9.20 -8.52
N ILE A 185 -17.27 10.45 -8.27
CA ILE A 185 -16.73 11.35 -9.29
C ILE A 185 -15.35 10.87 -9.77
N PHE A 186 -14.39 10.70 -8.86
CA PHE A 186 -13.00 10.44 -9.24
C PHE A 186 -12.73 9.01 -9.69
N PHE A 187 -13.42 8.02 -9.13
CA PHE A 187 -13.18 6.61 -9.47
C PHE A 187 -14.10 6.06 -10.55
N PHE A 188 -15.26 6.71 -10.81
CA PHE A 188 -16.22 6.23 -11.80
C PHE A 188 -16.52 7.27 -12.87
N ILE A 189 -17.09 8.42 -12.53
CA ILE A 189 -17.61 9.39 -13.51
C ILE A 189 -16.48 9.93 -14.40
N ILE A 190 -15.38 10.42 -13.81
CA ILE A 190 -14.26 10.99 -14.58
C ILE A 190 -13.63 9.93 -15.51
N PRO A 191 -13.21 8.74 -15.04
CA PRO A 191 -12.67 7.70 -15.92
C PRO A 191 -13.64 7.31 -17.04
N LEU A 192 -14.94 7.17 -16.71
CA LEU A 192 -15.96 6.78 -17.68
C LEU A 192 -16.15 7.87 -18.75
N LEU A 193 -16.21 9.15 -18.35
CA LEU A 193 -16.25 10.28 -19.27
C LEU A 193 -15.02 10.34 -20.18
N VAL A 194 -13.81 10.14 -19.64
CA VAL A 194 -12.58 10.11 -20.46
C VAL A 194 -12.64 8.98 -21.49
N ILE A 195 -13.11 7.79 -21.11
CA ILE A 195 -13.27 6.65 -22.03
C ILE A 195 -14.33 6.95 -23.11
N PHE A 196 -15.44 7.59 -22.75
CA PHE A 196 -16.49 7.95 -23.72
C PHE A 196 -16.03 9.04 -24.68
N LEU A 197 -15.23 10.01 -24.22
CA LEU A 197 -14.71 11.10 -25.04
C LEU A 197 -13.49 10.70 -25.87
N SER A 198 -12.75 9.66 -25.48
CA SER A 198 -11.62 9.14 -26.25
C SER A 198 -12.00 8.06 -27.26
N ARG A 199 -13.29 7.74 -27.39
CA ARG A 199 -13.86 6.89 -28.43
C ARG A 199 -14.41 7.74 -29.56
#